data_AF-R6U709-F1
#
_entry.id   AF-R6U709-F1
#
_cell.length_a   1.000
_cell.length_b   1.000
_cell.length_c   1.000
_cell.angle_alpha   90.00
_cell.angle_beta   90.00
_cell.angle_gamma   90.00
#
_symmetry.space_group_name_H-M   'P 1'
#
loop_
_entity.id
_entity.type
_entity.pdbx_description
1 polymer ?
#
loop_
_entity_poly.entity_id
_entity_poly.type
_entity_poly.pdbx_seq_one_letter_code
_entity_poly.pdbx_strand_id
1 'polypeptide(L)'
;MGNDEKNMVAFRLSRRGYDRQDVNRYIEEMSLRFTASENALRSRIKELEARLSGEDCEKSPVAEKLTAENRALREENRRLAEENSRLSEDCRPEDSAEYREISEKLGDIILKANLDADRVKNEAEAEAEKLMSEASERADAVRLKSAVDARVLLSNVRTSLGDLTEKQLSALKTVSKDTVSEYEKLYKELEERFDAMGKLTL
;
A
#
# COMPACT_ATOMS: atom_id res chain seq x y z
N MET A 1 45.91 62.22 -38.58
CA MET A 1 46.41 63.60 -38.45
C MET A 1 47.90 63.50 -38.16
N GLY A 2 48.77 63.80 -39.13
CA GLY A 2 50.23 63.76 -38.94
C GLY A 2 50.96 62.96 -40.00
N ASN A 3 51.08 63.50 -41.21
CA ASN A 3 52.14 63.15 -42.17
C ASN A 3 52.27 64.12 -43.36
N ASP A 4 51.39 65.13 -43.49
CA ASP A 4 51.34 65.97 -44.69
C ASP A 4 52.54 66.91 -44.87
N GLU A 5 53.18 67.37 -43.79
CA GLU A 5 54.31 68.32 -43.89
C GLU A 5 55.55 67.72 -44.58
N LYS A 6 55.76 66.39 -44.49
CA LYS A 6 56.94 65.73 -45.08
C LYS A 6 56.86 65.52 -46.59
N ASN A 7 55.68 65.60 -47.19
CA ASN A 7 55.48 65.38 -48.62
C ASN A 7 55.19 66.67 -49.40
N MET A 8 55.44 67.86 -48.84
CA MET A 8 55.13 69.13 -49.51
C MET A 8 56.29 69.59 -50.41
N VAL A 9 55.98 70.06 -51.62
CA VAL A 9 56.94 70.73 -52.51
C VAL A 9 57.51 71.96 -51.81
N ALA A 10 58.83 71.96 -51.56
CA ALA A 10 59.54 73.06 -50.94
C ALA A 10 59.81 74.18 -51.96
N PHE A 11 59.39 75.40 -51.63
CA PHE A 11 59.69 76.59 -52.43
C PHE A 11 61.17 76.97 -52.32
N ARG A 12 61.82 77.25 -53.45
CA ARG A 12 63.18 77.81 -53.44
C ARG A 12 63.17 79.26 -52.93
N LEU A 13 64.05 79.59 -52.00
CA LEU A 13 64.23 80.95 -51.46
C LEU A 13 64.84 81.88 -52.53
N SER A 14 64.02 82.70 -53.18
CA SER A 14 64.47 83.78 -54.05
C SER A 14 64.34 85.14 -53.35
N ARG A 15 65.37 85.98 -53.48
CA ARG A 15 65.48 87.30 -52.83
C ARG A 15 64.40 88.32 -53.28
N ARG A 16 63.50 87.96 -54.19
CA ARG A 16 62.44 88.82 -54.76
C ARG A 16 61.04 88.18 -54.85
N GLY A 17 60.81 87.01 -54.26
CA GLY A 17 59.50 86.34 -54.26
C GLY A 17 59.58 84.84 -54.57
N TYR A 18 58.43 84.16 -54.67
CA TYR A 18 58.35 82.73 -54.99
C TYR A 18 58.53 82.46 -56.49
N ASP A 19 59.20 81.36 -56.85
CA ASP A 19 59.34 80.94 -58.24
C ASP A 19 58.02 80.40 -58.80
N ARG A 20 57.66 80.83 -60.01
CA ARG A 20 56.37 80.48 -60.63
C ARG A 20 56.22 78.97 -60.88
N GLN A 21 57.31 78.24 -61.15
CA GLN A 21 57.24 76.81 -61.40
C GLN A 21 57.01 76.04 -60.09
N ASP A 22 57.60 76.49 -58.98
CA ASP A 22 57.38 75.91 -57.65
C ASP A 22 55.93 76.12 -57.21
N VAL A 23 55.35 77.30 -57.44
CA VAL A 23 53.95 77.62 -57.14
C VAL A 23 52.99 76.78 -57.98
N ASN A 24 53.22 76.66 -59.28
CA ASN A 24 52.38 75.83 -60.14
C ASN A 24 52.43 74.36 -59.74
N ARG A 25 53.61 73.83 -59.43
CA ARG A 25 53.78 72.44 -58.98
C ARG A 25 53.06 72.17 -57.67
N TYR A 26 53.16 73.09 -56.72
CA TYR A 26 52.44 73.01 -55.45
C TYR A 26 50.91 73.00 -55.67
N ILE A 27 50.41 73.88 -56.53
CA ILE A 27 48.99 73.94 -56.86
C ILE A 27 48.52 72.62 -57.51
N GLU A 28 49.26 72.10 -58.49
CA GLU A 28 48.92 70.84 -59.18
C GLU A 28 48.91 69.65 -58.21
N GLU A 29 49.90 69.56 -57.32
CA GLU A 29 49.95 68.50 -56.32
C GLU A 29 48.78 68.61 -55.32
N MET A 30 48.49 69.83 -54.86
CA MET A 30 47.35 70.08 -53.98
C MET A 30 46.03 69.73 -54.67
N SER A 31 45.85 70.11 -55.93
CA SER A 31 44.67 69.73 -56.73
C SER A 31 44.54 68.21 -56.85
N LEU A 32 45.62 67.49 -57.14
CA LEU A 32 45.63 66.02 -57.19
C LEU A 32 45.23 65.39 -55.85
N ARG A 33 45.77 65.90 -54.73
CA ARG A 33 45.41 65.42 -53.38
C ARG A 33 43.95 65.70 -53.04
N PHE A 34 43.45 66.89 -53.39
CA PHE A 34 42.04 67.23 -53.19
C PHE A 34 41.13 66.32 -54.02
N THR A 35 41.45 66.07 -55.29
CA THR A 35 40.66 65.15 -56.12
C THR A 35 40.71 63.72 -55.58
N ALA A 36 41.88 63.25 -55.12
CA ALA A 36 42.01 61.92 -54.52
C ALA A 36 41.21 61.79 -53.22
N SER A 37 41.27 62.79 -52.33
CA SER A 37 40.51 62.79 -51.08
C SER A 37 39.00 62.93 -51.32
N GLU A 38 38.60 63.77 -52.28
CA GLU A 38 37.20 63.91 -52.69
C GLU A 38 36.65 62.59 -53.25
N ASN A 39 37.41 61.91 -54.11
CA ASN A 39 37.01 60.62 -54.67
C ASN A 39 36.93 59.52 -53.59
N ALA A 40 37.84 59.52 -52.61
CA ALA A 40 37.77 58.60 -51.48
C ALA A 40 36.55 58.85 -50.60
N LEU A 41 36.23 60.12 -50.31
CA LEU A 41 35.04 60.50 -49.56
C LEU A 41 33.75 60.16 -50.32
N ARG A 42 33.68 60.46 -51.62
CA ARG A 42 32.55 60.09 -52.48
C ARG A 42 32.32 58.57 -52.51
N SER A 43 33.40 57.79 -52.60
CA SER A 43 33.32 56.33 -52.57
C SER A 43 32.81 55.83 -51.22
N ARG A 44 33.29 56.43 -50.12
CA ARG A 44 32.84 56.09 -48.76
C ARG A 44 31.38 56.45 -48.52
N ILE A 45 30.93 57.60 -49.01
CA ILE A 45 29.52 58.00 -48.95
C ILE A 45 28.66 56.97 -49.69
N LYS A 46 29.04 56.59 -50.91
CA LYS A 46 28.31 55.60 -51.71
C LYS A 46 28.23 54.22 -51.03
N GLU A 47 29.31 53.79 -50.38
CA GLU A 47 29.32 52.54 -49.60
C GLU A 47 28.38 52.61 -48.40
N LEU A 48 28.40 53.73 -47.66
CA LEU A 48 27.51 53.95 -46.51
C LEU A 48 26.04 54.01 -46.93
N GLU A 49 25.72 54.69 -48.03
CA GLU A 49 24.37 54.74 -48.59
C GLU A 49 23.87 53.34 -49.00
N ALA A 50 24.73 52.53 -49.63
CA ALA A 50 24.38 51.15 -49.99
C ALA A 50 24.13 50.27 -48.75
N ARG A 51 24.93 50.44 -47.69
CA ARG A 51 24.73 49.74 -46.42
C ARG A 51 23.44 50.15 -45.72
N LEU A 52 23.14 51.45 -45.70
CA LEU A 52 21.92 51.97 -45.08
C LEU A 52 20.67 51.46 -45.81
N SER A 53 20.68 51.49 -47.15
CA SER A 53 19.60 50.94 -47.97
C SER A 53 19.41 49.44 -47.76
N GLY A 54 20.50 48.67 -47.58
CA GLY A 54 20.41 47.24 -47.27
C GLY A 54 19.82 46.97 -45.89
N GLU A 55 20.23 47.73 -44.88
CA GLU A 55 19.69 47.61 -43.51
C GLU A 55 18.21 48.01 -43.41
N ASP A 56 17.76 49.02 -44.15
CA ASP A 56 16.36 49.43 -44.15
C ASP A 56 15.46 48.38 -44.83
N CYS A 57 15.94 47.74 -45.89
CA CYS A 57 15.25 46.61 -46.53
C CYS A 57 15.17 45.37 -45.61
N GLU A 58 16.16 45.13 -44.75
CA GLU A 58 16.16 44.00 -43.80
C GLU A 58 15.30 44.28 -42.56
N LYS A 59 15.28 45.53 -42.06
CA LYS A 59 14.49 45.92 -40.87
C LYS A 59 12.98 45.89 -41.10
N SER A 60 12.52 46.24 -42.30
CA SER A 60 11.09 46.26 -42.66
C SER A 60 10.38 44.90 -42.50
N PRO A 61 10.83 43.80 -43.14
CA PRO A 61 10.16 42.50 -43.03
C PRO A 61 10.33 41.86 -41.64
N VAL A 62 11.41 42.17 -40.93
CA VAL A 62 11.62 41.69 -39.54
C VAL A 62 10.64 42.37 -38.59
N ALA A 63 10.41 43.68 -38.73
CA ALA A 63 9.43 44.41 -37.94
C ALA A 63 7.99 43.91 -38.20
N GLU A 64 7.65 43.61 -39.46
CA GLU A 64 6.34 43.04 -39.81
C GLU A 64 6.12 41.65 -39.21
N LYS A 65 7.13 40.76 -39.28
CA LYS A 65 7.05 39.44 -38.63
C LYS A 65 6.90 39.55 -37.12
N LEU A 66 7.69 40.42 -36.48
CA LEU A 66 7.65 40.62 -35.03
C LEU A 66 6.31 41.18 -34.56
N THR A 67 5.68 42.06 -35.33
CA THR A 67 4.36 42.61 -35.01
C THR A 67 3.24 41.58 -35.21
N ALA A 68 3.34 40.73 -36.24
CA ALA A 68 2.41 39.63 -36.46
C ALA A 68 2.49 38.59 -35.33
N GLU A 69 3.70 38.20 -34.94
CA GLU A 69 3.94 37.24 -33.86
C GLU A 69 3.47 37.79 -32.51
N ASN A 70 3.74 39.07 -32.22
CA ASN A 70 3.19 39.75 -31.04
C ASN A 70 1.67 39.82 -31.02
N ARG A 71 1.00 39.87 -32.18
CA ARG A 71 -0.45 39.81 -32.26
C ARG A 71 -0.95 38.41 -31.95
N ALA A 72 -0.32 37.38 -32.53
CA ALA A 72 -0.66 35.98 -32.29
C ALA A 72 -0.50 35.60 -30.80
N LEU A 73 0.61 36.00 -30.18
CA LEU A 73 0.86 35.75 -28.75
C LEU A 73 -0.16 36.43 -27.83
N ARG A 74 -0.64 37.63 -28.18
CA ARG A 74 -1.69 38.30 -27.41
C ARG A 74 -3.03 37.58 -27.54
N GLU A 75 -3.36 37.11 -28.74
CA GLU A 75 -4.58 36.34 -29.00
C GLU A 75 -4.58 35.02 -28.21
N GLU A 76 -3.45 34.32 -28.20
CA GLU A 76 -3.26 33.07 -27.46
C GLU A 76 -3.33 33.29 -25.94
N ASN A 77 -2.64 34.30 -25.41
CA ASN A 77 -2.72 34.64 -23.99
C ASN A 77 -4.15 34.97 -23.55
N ARG A 78 -4.93 35.66 -24.41
CA ARG A 78 -6.33 35.91 -24.13
C ARG A 78 -7.14 34.61 -24.08
N ARG A 79 -6.94 33.69 -25.03
CA ARG A 79 -7.61 32.38 -25.03
C ARG A 79 -7.26 31.55 -23.79
N LEU A 80 -5.98 31.51 -23.41
CA LEU A 80 -5.54 30.81 -22.20
C LEU A 80 -6.11 31.44 -20.93
N ALA A 81 -6.26 32.76 -20.87
CA ALA A 81 -6.91 33.43 -19.76
C ALA A 81 -8.41 33.09 -19.67
N GLU A 82 -9.11 33.04 -20.80
CA GLU A 82 -10.52 32.62 -20.87
C GLU A 82 -10.69 31.15 -20.47
N GLU A 83 -9.80 30.26 -20.91
CA GLU A 83 -9.82 28.84 -20.56
C GLU A 83 -9.52 28.61 -19.07
N ASN A 84 -8.52 29.31 -18.52
CA ASN A 84 -8.24 29.27 -17.07
C ASN A 84 -9.41 29.81 -16.25
N SER A 85 -10.06 30.88 -16.71
CA SER A 85 -11.27 31.40 -16.05
C SER A 85 -12.37 30.35 -16.03
N ARG A 86 -12.64 29.69 -17.16
CA ARG A 86 -13.62 28.60 -17.26
C ARG A 86 -13.28 27.41 -16.37
N LEU A 87 -12.03 26.95 -16.38
CA LEU A 87 -11.59 25.85 -15.52
C LEU A 87 -11.69 26.20 -14.03
N SER A 88 -11.45 27.46 -13.66
CA SER A 88 -11.64 27.92 -12.29
C SER A 88 -13.11 27.98 -11.88
N GLU A 89 -14.02 28.28 -12.81
CA GLU A 89 -15.47 28.26 -12.60
C GLU A 89 -16.05 26.84 -12.59
N ASP A 90 -15.48 25.91 -13.37
CA ASP A 90 -15.85 24.50 -13.40
C ASP A 90 -15.36 23.74 -12.15
N CYS A 91 -14.32 24.23 -11.47
CA CYS A 91 -14.00 23.86 -10.08
C CYS A 91 -15.05 24.47 -9.13
N ARG A 92 -16.29 24.00 -9.22
CA ARG A 92 -17.37 24.49 -8.38
C ARG A 92 -17.12 24.06 -6.93
N PRO A 93 -17.33 24.95 -5.95
CA PRO A 93 -17.25 24.58 -4.53
C PRO A 93 -18.24 23.47 -4.16
N GLU A 94 -19.34 23.32 -4.93
CA GLU A 94 -20.33 22.24 -4.82
C GLU A 94 -19.71 20.84 -4.96
N ASP A 95 -18.88 20.60 -5.97
CA ASP A 95 -18.20 19.30 -6.14
C ASP A 95 -17.27 18.98 -4.96
N SER A 96 -16.66 20.01 -4.37
CA SER A 96 -15.83 19.85 -3.17
C SER A 96 -16.65 19.61 -1.89
N ALA A 97 -17.87 20.15 -1.83
CA ALA A 97 -18.77 20.02 -0.69
C ALA A 97 -19.45 18.65 -0.70
N GLU A 98 -19.94 18.21 -1.86
CA GLU A 98 -20.49 16.87 -2.07
C GLU A 98 -19.44 15.80 -1.77
N TYR A 99 -18.20 15.98 -2.26
CA TYR A 99 -17.11 15.07 -1.95
C TYR A 99 -16.81 15.01 -0.43
N ARG A 100 -16.83 16.16 0.26
CA ARG A 100 -16.63 16.22 1.71
C ARG A 100 -17.76 15.52 2.46
N GLU A 101 -19.00 15.75 2.09
CA GLU A 101 -20.17 15.11 2.70
C GLU A 101 -20.16 13.60 2.48
N ILE A 102 -19.84 13.14 1.27
CA ILE A 102 -19.67 11.71 0.96
C ILE A 102 -18.53 11.13 1.79
N SER A 103 -17.41 11.84 1.91
CA SER A 103 -16.26 11.39 2.71
C SER A 103 -16.60 11.26 4.19
N GLU A 104 -17.37 12.18 4.77
CA GLU A 104 -17.84 12.08 6.15
C GLU A 104 -18.77 10.88 6.33
N LYS A 105 -19.79 10.75 5.48
CA LYS A 105 -20.74 9.63 5.51
C LYS A 105 -20.01 8.28 5.37
N LEU A 106 -19.03 8.19 4.48
CA LEU A 106 -18.23 6.98 4.29
C LEU A 106 -17.42 6.67 5.56
N GLY A 107 -16.82 7.70 6.18
CA GLY A 107 -16.10 7.58 7.44
C GLY A 107 -17.00 7.03 8.56
N ASP A 108 -18.20 7.58 8.72
CA ASP A 108 -19.17 7.14 9.72
C ASP A 108 -19.62 5.69 9.50
N ILE A 109 -19.86 5.30 8.25
CA ILE A 109 -20.22 3.91 7.90
C ILE A 109 -19.09 2.96 8.27
N ILE A 110 -17.83 3.30 7.96
CA ILE A 110 -16.67 2.46 8.27
C ILE A 110 -16.52 2.30 9.79
N LEU A 111 -16.62 3.40 10.55
CA LEU A 111 -16.53 3.35 12.01
C LEU A 111 -17.63 2.49 12.61
N LYS A 112 -18.87 2.65 12.15
CA LYS A 112 -20.01 1.87 12.63
C LYS A 112 -19.88 0.40 12.28
N ALA A 113 -19.48 0.08 11.05
CA ALA A 113 -19.27 -1.31 10.62
C ALA A 113 -18.18 -2.01 11.43
N ASN A 114 -17.09 -1.31 11.75
CA ASN A 114 -16.03 -1.86 12.59
C ASN A 114 -16.51 -2.11 14.02
N LEU A 115 -17.22 -1.15 14.61
CA LEU A 115 -17.80 -1.31 15.95
C LEU A 115 -18.81 -2.47 16.00
N ASP A 116 -19.67 -2.59 14.99
CA ASP A 116 -20.64 -3.68 14.90
C ASP A 116 -19.93 -5.03 14.70
N ALA A 117 -18.88 -5.10 13.89
CA ALA A 117 -18.08 -6.31 13.69
C ALA A 117 -17.37 -6.75 14.98
N ASP A 118 -16.75 -5.81 15.70
CA ASP A 118 -16.10 -6.08 16.99
C ASP A 118 -17.12 -6.55 18.03
N ARG A 119 -18.31 -5.94 18.04
CA ARG A 119 -19.40 -6.35 18.93
C ARG A 119 -19.85 -7.78 18.64
N VAL A 120 -20.13 -8.11 17.38
CA VAL A 120 -20.55 -9.47 16.99
C VAL A 120 -19.47 -10.48 17.36
N LYS A 121 -18.20 -10.16 17.13
CA LYS A 121 -17.09 -11.03 17.48
C LYS A 121 -17.03 -11.27 19.00
N ASN A 122 -17.08 -10.22 19.81
CA ASN A 122 -17.01 -10.33 21.26
C ASN A 122 -18.21 -11.07 21.85
N GLU A 123 -19.42 -10.81 21.33
CA GLU A 123 -20.64 -11.52 21.73
C GLU A 123 -20.55 -13.02 21.39
N ALA A 124 -20.06 -13.35 20.19
CA ALA A 124 -19.86 -14.74 19.77
C ALA A 124 -18.79 -15.47 20.61
N GLU A 125 -17.68 -14.80 20.93
CA GLU A 125 -16.63 -15.35 21.80
C GLU A 125 -17.16 -15.61 23.21
N ALA A 126 -17.89 -14.65 23.80
CA ALA A 126 -18.49 -14.81 25.12
C ALA A 126 -19.55 -15.93 25.17
N GLU A 127 -20.39 -16.04 24.14
CA GLU A 127 -21.38 -17.10 24.04
C GLU A 127 -20.73 -18.47 23.85
N ALA A 128 -19.69 -18.56 23.02
CA ALA A 128 -18.93 -19.79 22.83
C ALA A 128 -18.24 -20.25 24.13
N GLU A 129 -17.61 -19.34 24.86
CA GLU A 129 -16.97 -19.64 26.15
C GLU A 129 -18.00 -20.13 27.18
N LYS A 130 -19.16 -19.46 27.25
CA LYS A 130 -20.26 -19.90 28.11
C LYS A 130 -20.76 -21.30 27.74
N LEU A 131 -20.99 -21.56 26.46
CA LEU A 131 -21.43 -22.88 25.97
C LEU A 131 -20.41 -23.97 26.28
N MET A 132 -19.12 -23.70 26.11
CA MET A 132 -18.06 -24.65 26.43
C MET A 132 -18.00 -24.95 27.93
N SER A 133 -18.12 -23.92 28.78
CA SER A 133 -18.16 -24.08 30.23
C SER A 133 -19.36 -24.93 30.66
N GLU A 134 -20.56 -24.59 30.18
CA GLU A 134 -21.78 -25.35 30.48
C GLU A 134 -21.71 -26.80 29.97
N ALA A 135 -21.16 -27.01 28.78
CA ALA A 135 -20.99 -28.35 28.24
C ALA A 135 -19.99 -29.19 29.06
N SER A 136 -18.90 -28.57 29.53
CA SER A 136 -17.92 -29.22 30.40
C SER A 136 -18.54 -29.62 31.74
N GLU A 137 -19.26 -28.69 32.39
CA GLU A 137 -19.94 -28.97 33.66
C GLU A 137 -20.97 -30.09 33.52
N ARG A 138 -21.76 -30.08 32.45
CA ARG A 138 -22.73 -31.16 32.17
C ARG A 138 -22.03 -32.50 31.91
N ALA A 139 -20.92 -32.51 31.18
CA ALA A 139 -20.16 -33.73 30.93
C ALA A 139 -19.62 -34.33 32.23
N ASP A 140 -19.10 -33.49 33.13
CA ASP A 140 -18.57 -33.93 34.41
C ASP A 140 -19.68 -34.41 35.36
N ALA A 141 -20.84 -33.75 35.36
CA ALA A 141 -22.01 -34.22 36.09
C ALA A 141 -22.48 -35.61 35.60
N VAL A 142 -22.50 -35.83 34.28
CA VAL A 142 -22.86 -37.13 33.68
C VAL A 142 -21.82 -38.19 34.04
N ARG A 143 -20.53 -37.88 34.00
CA ARG A 143 -19.45 -38.80 34.40
C ARG A 143 -19.59 -39.21 35.86
N LEU A 144 -19.80 -38.24 36.75
CA LEU A 144 -19.97 -38.50 38.18
C LEU A 144 -21.20 -39.38 38.43
N LYS A 145 -22.34 -39.02 37.85
CA LYS A 145 -23.58 -39.81 37.98
C LYS A 145 -23.39 -41.25 37.49
N SER A 146 -22.81 -41.41 36.30
CA SER A 146 -22.54 -42.74 35.73
C SER A 146 -21.61 -43.57 36.60
N ALA A 147 -20.60 -42.95 37.22
CA ALA A 147 -19.70 -43.63 38.15
C ALA A 147 -20.41 -44.07 39.44
N VAL A 148 -21.31 -43.24 39.98
CA VAL A 148 -22.14 -43.61 41.13
C VAL A 148 -23.09 -44.75 40.76
N ASP A 149 -23.80 -44.65 39.64
CA ASP A 149 -24.74 -45.68 39.18
C ASP A 149 -24.03 -47.02 38.97
N ALA A 150 -22.85 -47.01 38.33
CA ALA A 150 -22.02 -48.21 38.16
C ALA A 150 -21.61 -48.82 39.51
N ARG A 151 -21.26 -47.98 40.49
CA ARG A 151 -20.90 -48.45 41.84
C ARG A 151 -22.09 -49.08 42.56
N VAL A 152 -23.27 -48.50 42.44
CA VAL A 152 -24.51 -49.05 43.01
C VAL A 152 -24.84 -50.41 42.38
N LEU A 153 -24.76 -50.51 41.05
CA LEU A 153 -24.96 -51.78 40.33
C LEU A 153 -23.97 -52.85 40.79
N LEU A 154 -22.68 -52.51 40.88
CA LEU A 154 -21.65 -53.44 41.37
C LEU A 154 -21.92 -53.88 42.82
N SER A 155 -22.37 -52.97 43.68
CA SER A 155 -22.75 -53.30 45.06
C SER A 155 -23.91 -54.30 45.09
N ASN A 156 -24.95 -54.06 44.30
CA ASN A 156 -26.13 -54.93 44.22
C ASN A 156 -25.77 -56.32 43.66
N VAL A 157 -24.94 -56.38 42.62
CA VAL A 157 -24.45 -57.66 42.08
C VAL A 157 -23.65 -58.41 43.14
N ARG A 158 -22.79 -57.71 43.88
CA ARG A 158 -21.98 -58.31 44.94
C ARG A 158 -22.85 -58.88 46.07
N THR A 159 -23.87 -58.16 46.51
CA THR A 159 -24.78 -58.65 47.57
C THR A 159 -25.57 -59.86 47.08
N SER A 160 -26.19 -59.79 45.89
CA SER A 160 -26.92 -60.92 45.33
C SER A 160 -26.07 -62.16 45.11
N LEU A 161 -24.81 -61.99 44.68
CA LEU A 161 -23.86 -63.11 44.55
C LEU A 161 -23.50 -63.69 45.92
N GLY A 162 -23.33 -62.84 46.95
CA GLY A 162 -23.14 -63.25 48.33
C GLY A 162 -24.30 -64.11 48.85
N ASP A 163 -25.53 -63.61 48.70
CA ASP A 163 -26.76 -64.30 49.12
C ASP A 163 -26.91 -65.67 48.41
N LEU A 164 -26.63 -65.71 47.10
CA LEU A 164 -26.66 -66.96 46.33
C LEU A 164 -25.61 -67.96 46.82
N THR A 165 -24.41 -67.47 47.13
CA THR A 165 -23.30 -68.30 47.63
C THR A 165 -23.64 -68.88 49.00
N GLU A 166 -24.20 -68.07 49.92
CA GLU A 166 -24.67 -68.56 51.23
C GLU A 166 -25.80 -69.57 51.10
N LYS A 167 -26.73 -69.35 50.17
CA LYS A 167 -27.81 -70.29 49.88
C LYS A 167 -27.29 -71.62 49.32
N GLN A 168 -26.30 -71.60 48.44
CA GLN A 168 -25.69 -72.82 47.91
C GLN A 168 -24.87 -73.55 48.97
N LEU A 169 -24.11 -72.82 49.80
CA LEU A 169 -23.34 -73.40 50.91
C LEU A 169 -24.26 -74.05 51.96
N SER A 170 -25.36 -73.40 52.32
CA SER A 170 -26.34 -73.97 53.26
C SER A 170 -27.01 -75.22 52.69
N ALA A 171 -27.43 -75.20 51.42
CA ALA A 171 -27.99 -76.37 50.75
C ALA A 171 -26.98 -77.54 50.66
N LEU A 172 -25.71 -77.25 50.37
CA LEU A 172 -24.67 -78.27 50.35
C LEU A 172 -24.43 -78.86 51.74
N LYS A 173 -24.47 -78.03 52.78
CA LYS A 173 -24.32 -78.47 54.18
C LYS A 173 -25.49 -79.34 54.62
N THR A 174 -26.73 -79.03 54.22
CA THR A 174 -27.88 -79.87 54.52
C THR A 174 -27.78 -81.21 53.81
N VAL A 175 -27.49 -81.22 52.51
CA VAL A 175 -27.29 -82.48 51.74
C VAL A 175 -26.16 -83.31 52.34
N SER A 176 -25.04 -82.68 52.69
CA SER A 176 -23.92 -83.37 53.37
C SER A 176 -24.36 -83.99 54.69
N LYS A 177 -25.11 -83.26 55.53
CA LYS A 177 -25.64 -83.77 56.80
C LYS A 177 -26.60 -84.95 56.59
N ASP A 178 -27.50 -84.83 55.61
CA ASP A 178 -28.48 -85.87 55.30
C ASP A 178 -27.79 -87.15 54.80
N THR A 179 -26.81 -87.02 53.89
CA THR A 179 -26.03 -88.16 53.41
C THR A 179 -25.26 -88.87 54.54
N VAL A 180 -24.63 -88.12 55.44
CA VAL A 180 -23.96 -88.72 56.63
C VAL A 180 -24.97 -89.48 57.49
N SER A 181 -26.15 -88.91 57.73
CA SER A 181 -27.20 -89.57 58.51
C SER A 181 -27.71 -90.85 57.84
N GLU A 182 -27.86 -90.87 56.51
CA GLU A 182 -28.22 -92.07 55.76
C GLU A 182 -27.15 -93.16 55.87
N TYR A 183 -25.86 -92.80 55.74
CA TYR A 183 -24.77 -93.74 55.95
C TYR A 183 -24.77 -94.30 57.37
N GLU A 184 -24.95 -93.46 58.40
CA GLU A 184 -25.05 -93.92 59.80
C GLU A 184 -26.20 -94.93 60.00
N LYS A 185 -27.35 -94.70 59.36
CA LYS A 185 -28.48 -95.65 59.42
C LYS A 185 -28.13 -96.97 58.72
N LEU A 186 -27.56 -96.92 57.52
CA LEU A 186 -27.13 -98.11 56.79
C LEU A 186 -26.09 -98.93 57.57
N TYR A 187 -25.14 -98.27 58.24
CA TYR A 187 -24.17 -98.94 59.11
C TYR A 187 -24.85 -99.65 60.28
N LYS A 188 -25.79 -99.00 60.97
CA LYS A 188 -26.56 -99.62 62.06
C LYS A 188 -27.38 -100.81 61.58
N GLU A 189 -28.09 -100.67 60.45
CA GLU A 189 -28.84 -101.79 59.86
C GLU A 189 -27.93 -102.96 59.49
N LEU A 190 -26.71 -102.68 59.00
CA LEU A 190 -25.72 -103.70 58.67
C LEU A 190 -25.20 -104.40 59.94
N GLU A 191 -24.87 -103.66 61.00
CA GLU A 191 -24.50 -104.20 62.31
C GLU A 191 -25.60 -105.11 62.88
N GLU A 192 -26.85 -104.65 62.89
CA GLU A 192 -28.00 -105.43 63.36
C GLU A 192 -28.17 -106.73 62.56
N ARG A 193 -28.00 -106.69 61.23
CA ARG A 193 -28.05 -107.90 60.38
C ARG A 193 -26.89 -108.85 60.65
N PHE A 194 -25.68 -108.34 60.86
CA PHE A 194 -24.52 -109.18 61.22
C PHE A 194 -24.72 -109.85 62.57
N ASP A 195 -25.21 -109.12 63.58
CA ASP A 195 -25.53 -109.68 64.89
C ASP A 195 -26.63 -110.74 64.81
N ALA A 196 -27.65 -110.52 63.99
CA ALA A 196 -28.70 -111.50 63.75
C ALA A 196 -28.18 -112.78 63.07
N MET A 197 -27.28 -112.65 62.10
CA MET A 197 -26.64 -113.81 61.46
C MET A 197 -25.72 -114.57 62.42
N GLY A 198 -24.92 -113.87 63.23
CA GLY A 198 -24.04 -114.50 64.23
C GLY A 198 -24.80 -115.33 65.27
N LYS A 199 -26.03 -114.90 65.63
CA LYS A 199 -26.95 -115.65 66.51
C LYS A 199 -27.61 -116.86 65.85
N LEU A 200 -27.64 -116.95 64.52
CA LEU A 200 -28.22 -118.08 63.77
C LEU A 200 -27.20 -119.22 63.55
N THR A 201 -25.92 -118.98 63.79
CA THR A 201 -24.80 -119.91 63.54
C THR A 201 -24.20 -120.55 64.81
N LEU A 202 -24.84 -120.37 65.97
CA LEU A 202 -24.53 -121.00 67.26
C LEU A 202 -25.73 -121.83 67.74
#